data_AF-A0A2S6HN16-F1
#
_entry.id   AF-A0A2S6HN16-F1
#
_cell.length_a   1.000
_cell.length_b   1.000
_cell.length_c   1.000
_cell.angle_alpha   90.00
_cell.angle_beta   90.00
_cell.angle_gamma   90.00
#
_symmetry.space_group_name_H-M   'P 1'
#
loop_
_entity.id
_entity.type
_entity.pdbx_description
1 polymer ?
#
loop_
_entity_poly.entity_id
_entity_poly.type
_entity_poly.pdbx_seq_one_letter_code
_entity_poly.pdbx_strand_id
1 'polypeptide(L)'
;MSGFLNELTGSIIGLAKACKMNIRQTAVTRLLMEGLITTIADAGFADQALSDMLLRVRREKDRIAPGCAVCKSVCGNTSDYDINNIWAADEDIRFLKYLILSSIKGIAVYALPAMVKGDQNEKINEFFYKALSIISYDLTMEDLLPVAEEAAEMNLICKEADISPESPSIIIPDYESLKKLMTPNIMAILGEDYKISLIPLPEEDLRKITEKLTTFN
;
A
#
# COMPACT_ATOMS: atom_id res chain seq x y z
N MET A 1 13.80 -11.19 3.90
CA MET A 1 12.99 -10.00 4.22
C MET A 1 13.23 -9.71 5.70
N SER A 2 13.63 -8.49 6.08
CA SER A 2 13.93 -8.19 7.49
C SER A 2 12.64 -8.21 8.32
N GLY A 3 12.74 -8.58 9.60
CA GLY A 3 11.57 -8.64 10.50
C GLY A 3 10.82 -7.31 10.57
N PHE A 4 11.55 -6.19 10.53
CA PHE A 4 10.99 -4.84 10.59
C PHE A 4 10.11 -4.48 9.40
N LEU A 5 10.40 -4.97 8.19
CA LEU A 5 9.57 -4.67 7.01
C LEU A 5 8.16 -5.24 7.17
N ASN A 6 8.06 -6.48 7.65
CA ASN A 6 6.78 -7.14 7.89
C ASN A 6 6.02 -6.47 9.04
N GLU A 7 6.70 -6.14 10.14
CA GLU A 7 6.08 -5.42 11.26
C GLU A 7 5.56 -4.04 10.85
N LEU A 8 6.35 -3.28 10.07
CA LEU A 8 5.94 -1.98 9.55
C LEU A 8 4.72 -2.11 8.64
N THR A 9 4.73 -3.05 7.70
CA THR A 9 3.59 -3.30 6.81
C THR A 9 2.33 -3.62 7.61
N GLY A 10 2.42 -4.51 8.60
CA GLY A 10 1.31 -4.86 9.49
C GLY A 10 0.79 -3.67 10.30
N SER A 11 1.70 -2.83 10.80
CA SER A 11 1.38 -1.62 11.56
C SER A 11 0.69 -0.54 10.71
N ILE A 12 1.11 -0.36 9.45
CA ILE A 12 0.47 0.57 8.49
C ILE A 12 -0.97 0.15 8.21
N ILE A 13 -1.21 -1.15 7.98
CA ILE A 13 -2.57 -1.70 7.83
C ILE A 13 -3.40 -1.43 9.09
N GLY A 14 -2.83 -1.68 10.27
CA GLY A 14 -3.47 -1.40 11.55
C GLY A 14 -3.82 0.08 11.76
N LEU A 15 -2.93 0.99 11.35
CA LEU A 15 -3.16 2.44 11.38
C LEU A 15 -4.32 2.84 10.47
N ALA A 16 -4.35 2.33 9.24
CA ALA A 16 -5.43 2.63 8.29
C ALA A 16 -6.80 2.18 8.84
N LYS A 17 -6.89 1.00 9.47
CA LYS A 17 -8.12 0.50 10.09
C LYS A 17 -8.53 1.26 11.34
N ALA A 18 -7.58 1.80 12.09
CA ALA A 18 -7.85 2.61 13.27
C ALA A 18 -8.50 3.97 12.89
N CYS A 19 -8.30 4.43 11.66
CA CYS A 19 -8.82 5.69 11.17
C CYS A 19 -10.31 5.58 10.80
N LYS A 20 -11.17 6.09 11.69
CA LYS A 20 -12.58 6.38 11.35
C LYS A 20 -12.68 7.53 10.35
N MET A 21 -13.84 7.67 9.67
CA MET A 21 -14.08 8.67 8.61
C MET A 21 -13.65 10.11 8.98
N ASN A 22 -13.78 10.49 10.25
CA ASN A 22 -13.47 11.80 10.81
C ASN A 22 -12.01 12.00 11.28
N ILE A 23 -11.14 11.00 11.10
CA ILE A 23 -9.72 11.03 11.52
C ILE A 23 -8.75 10.90 10.31
N ARG A 24 -9.28 10.80 9.08
CA ARG A 24 -8.50 10.76 7.83
C ARG A 24 -7.91 12.12 7.47
N GLN A 25 -7.00 12.62 8.31
CA GLN A 25 -6.32 13.90 8.12
C GLN A 25 -5.14 13.74 7.15
N THR A 26 -4.81 14.81 6.42
CA THR A 26 -3.66 14.83 5.49
C THR A 26 -2.36 14.33 6.13
N ALA A 27 -2.11 14.64 7.40
CA ALA A 27 -0.92 14.17 8.12
C ALA A 27 -0.87 12.63 8.26
N VAL A 28 -2.01 11.98 8.51
CA VAL A 28 -2.11 10.52 8.62
C VAL A 28 -1.96 9.88 7.25
N THR A 29 -2.64 10.43 6.23
CA THR A 29 -2.52 9.93 4.86
C THR A 29 -1.09 10.03 4.34
N ARG A 30 -0.41 11.14 4.64
CA ARG A 30 1.02 11.30 4.37
C ARG A 30 1.85 10.23 5.05
N LEU A 31 1.61 9.96 6.34
CA LEU A 31 2.32 8.92 7.08
C LEU A 31 2.10 7.52 6.49
N LEU A 32 0.89 7.21 6.02
CA LEU A 32 0.61 5.96 5.30
C LEU A 32 1.42 5.86 4.01
N MET A 33 1.47 6.93 3.20
CA MET A 33 2.25 6.96 1.96
C MET A 33 3.75 6.81 2.22
N GLU A 34 4.31 7.56 3.17
CA GLU A 34 5.72 7.46 3.56
C GLU A 34 6.05 6.05 4.05
N GLY A 35 5.22 5.48 4.92
CA GLY A 35 5.37 4.11 5.41
C GLY A 35 5.33 3.08 4.28
N LEU A 36 4.38 3.19 3.34
CA LEU A 36 4.27 2.29 2.19
C LEU A 36 5.53 2.32 1.33
N ILE A 37 6.06 3.51 1.02
CA ILE A 37 7.31 3.66 0.28
C ILE A 37 8.49 3.04 1.04
N THR A 38 8.56 3.27 2.35
CA THR A 38 9.59 2.68 3.21
C THR A 38 9.55 1.15 3.25
N THR A 39 8.40 0.53 2.94
CA THR A 39 8.27 -0.94 2.82
C THR A 39 8.50 -1.49 1.41
N ILE A 40 8.88 -0.67 0.42
CA ILE A 40 9.33 -1.16 -0.88
C ILE A 40 10.71 -1.79 -0.70
N ALA A 41 10.85 -3.07 -1.04
CA ALA A 41 12.10 -3.78 -0.78
C ALA A 41 13.26 -3.20 -1.61
N ASP A 42 12.97 -2.88 -2.86
CA ASP A 42 13.95 -2.35 -3.82
C ASP A 42 14.33 -0.88 -3.53
N ALA A 43 13.62 -0.20 -2.62
CA ALA A 43 14.02 1.14 -2.16
C ALA A 43 15.22 1.10 -1.21
N GLY A 44 15.56 -0.07 -0.65
CA GLY A 44 16.83 -0.25 0.08
C GLY A 44 16.96 0.52 1.40
N PHE A 45 15.83 0.86 2.05
CA PHE A 45 15.87 1.48 3.39
C PHE A 45 16.55 0.56 4.40
N ALA A 46 17.44 1.13 5.22
CA ALA A 46 18.11 0.39 6.30
C ALA A 46 17.13 0.01 7.43
N ASP A 47 17.46 -1.03 8.19
CA ASP A 47 16.63 -1.51 9.31
C ASP A 47 16.34 -0.40 10.35
N GLN A 48 17.27 0.53 10.56
CA GLN A 48 17.04 1.69 11.42
C GLN A 48 15.89 2.57 10.89
N ALA A 49 15.86 2.85 9.59
CA ALA A 49 14.79 3.65 8.98
C ALA A 49 13.43 2.93 9.03
N LEU A 50 13.41 1.60 8.84
CA LEU A 50 12.21 0.78 9.02
C LEU A 50 11.70 0.86 10.48
N SER A 51 12.61 0.73 11.45
CA SER A 51 12.29 0.83 12.88
C SER A 51 11.77 2.21 13.27
N ASP A 52 12.39 3.29 12.79
CA ASP A 52 11.97 4.66 13.07
C ASP A 52 10.58 4.95 12.48
N MET A 53 10.33 4.50 11.25
CA MET A 53 9.00 4.59 10.63
C MET A 53 7.96 3.76 11.41
N LEU A 54 8.31 2.55 11.86
CA LEU A 54 7.42 1.71 12.67
C LEU A 54 7.04 2.41 13.99
N LEU A 55 8.00 3.06 14.66
CA LEU A 55 7.73 3.84 15.86
C LEU A 55 6.80 5.04 15.57
N ARG A 56 7.01 5.75 14.45
CA ARG A 56 6.13 6.85 14.03
C ARG A 56 4.70 6.38 13.80
N VAL A 57 4.51 5.29 13.06
CA VAL A 57 3.19 4.68 12.79
C VAL A 57 2.51 4.24 14.09
N ARG A 58 3.24 3.56 14.99
CA ARG A 58 2.68 3.12 16.28
C ARG A 58 2.29 4.28 17.19
N ARG A 59 3.09 5.35 17.25
CA ARG A 59 2.75 6.58 17.99
C ARG A 59 1.49 7.24 17.44
N GLU A 60 1.38 7.35 16.12
CA GLU A 60 0.20 7.96 15.49
C GLU A 60 -1.05 7.13 15.73
N LYS A 61 -0.92 5.80 15.72
CA LYS A 61 -2.03 4.90 16.05
C LYS A 61 -2.50 5.05 17.51
N ASP A 62 -1.57 5.17 18.47
CA ASP A 62 -1.93 5.43 19.87
C ASP A 62 -2.57 6.81 20.06
N ARG A 63 -2.14 7.82 19.29
CA ARG A 63 -2.80 9.14 19.27
C ARG A 63 -4.25 9.06 18.78
N ILE A 64 -4.51 8.26 17.74
CA ILE A 64 -5.84 8.12 17.10
C ILE A 64 -6.77 7.22 17.92
N ALA A 65 -6.24 6.15 18.48
CA ALA A 65 -6.97 5.13 19.22
C ALA A 65 -6.29 4.86 20.57
N PRO A 66 -6.33 5.82 21.52
CA PRO A 66 -5.60 5.73 22.77
C PRO A 66 -6.08 4.55 23.62
N GLY A 67 -5.14 3.83 24.21
CA GLY A 67 -5.42 2.67 25.07
C GLY A 67 -5.80 1.39 24.32
N CYS A 68 -5.99 1.43 22.99
CA CYS A 68 -6.24 0.23 22.21
C CYS A 68 -5.05 -0.73 22.20
N ALA A 69 -3.81 -0.22 22.30
CA ALA A 69 -2.60 -1.04 22.35
C ALA A 69 -2.50 -1.94 23.60
N VAL A 70 -3.14 -1.54 24.71
CA VAL A 70 -3.17 -2.30 25.99
C VAL A 70 -4.54 -2.91 26.27
N CYS A 71 -5.48 -2.77 25.32
CA CYS A 71 -6.83 -3.27 25.48
C CYS A 71 -6.83 -4.81 25.54
N LYS A 72 -7.41 -5.38 26.60
CA LYS A 72 -7.55 -6.83 26.75
C LYS A 72 -8.61 -7.44 25.84
N SER A 73 -9.48 -6.61 25.25
CA SER A 73 -10.48 -7.01 24.26
C SER A 73 -9.99 -6.64 22.87
N VAL A 74 -9.11 -7.49 22.31
CA VAL A 74 -8.49 -7.25 21.01
C VAL A 74 -9.58 -7.14 19.93
N CYS A 75 -9.74 -5.94 19.37
CA CYS A 75 -10.62 -5.71 18.23
C CYS A 75 -9.75 -5.56 16.98
N GLY A 76 -10.06 -6.28 15.90
CA GLY A 76 -9.24 -6.32 14.68
C GLY A 76 -9.10 -4.98 13.93
N ASN A 77 -9.58 -3.87 14.52
CA ASN A 77 -9.57 -2.52 13.95
C ASN A 77 -8.31 -1.72 14.30
N THR A 78 -7.55 -2.11 15.34
CA THR A 78 -6.40 -1.34 15.81
C THR A 78 -5.12 -2.16 15.99
N SER A 79 -5.23 -3.49 15.93
CA SER A 79 -4.06 -4.38 15.99
C SER A 79 -3.18 -4.24 14.75
N ASP A 80 -1.87 -4.47 14.91
CA ASP A 80 -1.00 -4.68 13.75
C ASP A 80 -1.49 -5.92 13.01
N TYR A 81 -1.60 -5.85 11.69
CA TYR A 81 -2.02 -6.99 10.88
C TYR A 81 -0.87 -7.99 10.74
N ASP A 82 -1.17 -9.28 10.93
CA ASP A 82 -0.20 -10.34 10.66
C ASP A 82 -0.10 -10.59 9.16
N ILE A 83 1.02 -10.19 8.56
CA ILE A 83 1.23 -10.29 7.11
C ILE A 83 1.25 -11.75 6.63
N ASN A 84 1.53 -12.71 7.53
CA ASN A 84 1.55 -14.12 7.19
C ASN A 84 0.18 -14.61 6.69
N ASN A 85 -0.90 -13.93 7.07
CA ASN A 85 -2.24 -14.21 6.56
C ASN A 85 -2.37 -13.93 5.05
N ILE A 86 -1.55 -13.06 4.46
CA ILE A 86 -1.49 -12.91 2.99
C ILE A 86 -0.81 -14.13 2.37
N TRP A 87 0.32 -14.56 2.94
CA TRP A 87 1.11 -15.67 2.41
C TRP A 87 0.43 -17.03 2.55
N ALA A 88 -0.39 -17.19 3.58
CA ALA A 88 -1.16 -18.39 3.87
C ALA A 88 -2.47 -18.51 3.07
N ALA A 89 -2.90 -17.45 2.38
CA ALA A 89 -4.10 -17.48 1.55
C ALA A 89 -3.90 -18.34 0.29
N ASP A 90 -5.03 -18.76 -0.31
CA ASP A 90 -5.05 -19.43 -1.62
C ASP A 90 -4.31 -18.60 -2.68
N GLU A 91 -3.72 -19.26 -3.68
CA GLU A 91 -2.75 -18.64 -4.59
C GLU A 91 -3.26 -17.38 -5.29
N ASP A 92 -4.50 -17.39 -5.80
CA ASP A 92 -5.11 -16.26 -6.49
C ASP A 92 -5.50 -15.14 -5.51
N ILE A 93 -6.01 -15.47 -4.33
CA ILE A 93 -6.32 -14.49 -3.28
C ILE A 93 -5.03 -13.84 -2.77
N ARG A 94 -3.98 -14.63 -2.54
CA ARG A 94 -2.65 -14.17 -2.15
C ARG A 94 -2.08 -13.24 -3.21
N PHE A 95 -2.18 -13.61 -4.48
CA PHE A 95 -1.75 -12.76 -5.58
C PHE A 95 -2.50 -11.43 -5.58
N LEU A 96 -3.83 -11.43 -5.49
CA LEU A 96 -4.63 -10.20 -5.49
C LEU A 96 -4.34 -9.30 -4.29
N LYS A 97 -4.23 -9.88 -3.08
CA LYS A 97 -3.86 -9.11 -1.88
C LYS A 97 -2.47 -8.49 -2.01
N TYR A 98 -1.50 -9.24 -2.55
CA TYR A 98 -0.16 -8.72 -2.79
C TYR A 98 -0.14 -7.68 -3.91
N LEU A 99 -0.91 -7.87 -4.98
CA LEU A 99 -1.08 -6.91 -6.08
C LEU A 99 -1.63 -5.59 -5.57
N ILE A 100 -2.69 -5.60 -4.76
CA ILE A 100 -3.29 -4.40 -4.16
C ILE A 100 -2.29 -3.73 -3.20
N LEU A 101 -1.57 -4.49 -2.38
CA LEU A 101 -0.55 -3.93 -1.50
C LEU A 101 0.58 -3.27 -2.29
N SER A 102 1.09 -3.93 -3.34
CA SER A 102 2.13 -3.37 -4.20
C SER A 102 1.63 -2.18 -5.03
N SER A 103 0.37 -2.18 -5.47
CA SER A 103 -0.20 -1.08 -6.23
C SER A 103 -0.25 0.20 -5.42
N ILE A 104 -0.70 0.14 -4.16
CA ILE A 104 -0.74 1.33 -3.30
C ILE A 104 0.67 1.83 -2.95
N LYS A 105 1.69 0.96 -2.89
CA LYS A 105 3.08 1.44 -2.80
C LYS A 105 3.48 2.24 -4.04
N GLY A 106 3.14 1.76 -5.24
CA GLY A 106 3.39 2.48 -6.50
C GLY A 106 2.65 3.81 -6.58
N ILE A 107 1.36 3.83 -6.21
CA ILE A 107 0.54 5.05 -6.12
C ILE A 107 1.18 6.04 -5.12
N ALA A 108 1.68 5.57 -3.97
CA ALA A 108 2.32 6.44 -2.97
C ALA A 108 3.56 7.16 -3.52
N VAL A 109 4.39 6.49 -4.33
CA VAL A 109 5.57 7.09 -4.97
C VAL A 109 5.20 8.33 -5.79
N TYR A 110 4.08 8.30 -6.51
CA TYR A 110 3.61 9.41 -7.34
C TYR A 110 2.72 10.41 -6.60
N ALA A 111 1.90 9.96 -5.67
CA ALA A 111 0.96 10.82 -4.92
C ALA A 111 1.65 11.68 -3.85
N LEU A 112 2.69 11.14 -3.17
CA LEU A 112 3.34 11.84 -2.07
C LEU A 112 3.98 13.18 -2.50
N PRO A 113 4.71 13.28 -3.63
CA PRO A 113 5.22 14.57 -4.10
C PRO A 113 4.15 15.65 -4.33
N ALA A 114 2.98 15.26 -4.86
CA ALA A 114 1.86 16.19 -5.08
C ALA A 114 1.26 16.64 -3.75
N MET A 115 1.03 15.71 -2.82
CA MET A 115 0.54 16.01 -1.48
C MET A 115 1.45 16.98 -0.71
N VAL A 116 2.78 16.80 -0.79
CA VAL A 116 3.75 17.71 -0.13
C VAL A 116 3.68 19.14 -0.68
N LYS A 117 3.27 19.32 -1.95
CA LYS A 117 3.05 20.63 -2.57
C LYS A 117 1.68 21.24 -2.26
N GLY A 118 0.78 20.48 -1.62
CA GLY A 118 -0.61 20.88 -1.36
C GLY A 118 -1.61 20.39 -2.40
N ASP A 119 -1.16 19.73 -3.48
CA ASP A 119 -1.97 19.25 -4.59
C ASP A 119 -2.43 17.80 -4.36
N GLN A 120 -3.04 17.53 -3.21
CA GLN A 120 -3.55 16.19 -2.87
C GLN A 120 -4.87 15.89 -3.58
N ASN A 121 -5.10 14.61 -3.91
CA ASN A 121 -6.34 14.14 -4.49
C ASN A 121 -7.11 13.29 -3.47
N GLU A 122 -8.35 13.69 -3.16
CA GLU A 122 -9.12 13.03 -2.10
C GLU A 122 -9.51 11.59 -2.45
N LYS A 123 -9.77 11.28 -3.73
CA LYS A 123 -10.08 9.90 -4.16
C LYS A 123 -8.88 8.99 -3.90
N ILE A 124 -7.66 9.44 -4.22
CA ILE A 124 -6.43 8.72 -3.92
C ILE A 124 -6.24 8.57 -2.41
N ASN A 125 -6.45 9.64 -1.64
CA ASN A 125 -6.34 9.62 -0.18
C ASN A 125 -7.26 8.56 0.44
N GLU A 126 -8.55 8.55 0.06
CA GLU A 126 -9.54 7.57 0.54
C GLU A 126 -9.18 6.15 0.13
N PHE A 127 -8.65 5.97 -1.09
CA PHE A 127 -8.27 4.67 -1.61
C PHE A 127 -7.20 3.99 -0.76
N PHE A 128 -6.22 4.71 -0.22
CA PHE A 128 -5.23 4.12 0.70
C PHE A 128 -5.87 3.43 1.89
N TYR A 129 -6.85 4.07 2.55
CA TYR A 129 -7.54 3.48 3.69
C TYR A 129 -8.39 2.28 3.29
N LYS A 130 -9.08 2.37 2.14
CA LYS A 130 -9.88 1.27 1.58
C LYS A 130 -9.00 0.06 1.29
N ALA A 131 -7.98 0.22 0.45
CA ALA A 131 -7.09 -0.85 0.02
C ALA A 131 -6.40 -1.54 1.20
N LEU A 132 -5.79 -0.77 2.12
CA LEU A 132 -5.15 -1.32 3.32
C LEU A 132 -6.12 -2.10 4.21
N SER A 133 -7.36 -1.63 4.33
CA SER A 133 -8.38 -2.34 5.12
C SER A 133 -8.82 -3.63 4.42
N ILE A 134 -9.10 -3.58 3.11
CA ILE A 134 -9.60 -4.70 2.31
C ILE A 134 -8.63 -5.88 2.33
N ILE A 135 -7.34 -5.65 2.11
CA ILE A 135 -6.35 -6.75 2.09
C ILE A 135 -6.23 -7.48 3.44
N SER A 136 -6.72 -6.87 4.52
CA SER A 136 -6.69 -7.43 5.87
C SER A 136 -7.86 -8.38 6.19
N TYR A 137 -8.91 -8.38 5.36
CA TYR A 137 -10.10 -9.21 5.57
C TYR A 137 -9.99 -10.55 4.83
N ASP A 138 -10.79 -11.52 5.26
CA ASP A 138 -10.98 -12.78 4.55
C ASP A 138 -12.06 -12.56 3.49
N LEU A 139 -11.62 -12.35 2.25
CA LEU A 139 -12.44 -11.90 1.13
C LEU A 139 -12.16 -12.77 -0.09
N THR A 140 -13.16 -12.85 -0.96
CA THR A 140 -13.09 -13.65 -2.18
C THR A 140 -12.40 -12.89 -3.31
N MET A 141 -12.12 -13.59 -4.41
CA MET A 141 -11.62 -12.95 -5.63
C MET A 141 -12.60 -11.90 -6.18
N GLU A 142 -13.91 -12.19 -6.13
CA GLU A 142 -14.97 -11.27 -6.59
C GLU A 142 -14.96 -9.95 -5.80
N ASP A 143 -14.55 -9.98 -4.54
CA ASP A 143 -14.41 -8.79 -3.69
C ASP A 143 -13.11 -8.02 -3.97
N LEU A 144 -12.02 -8.74 -4.27
CA LEU A 144 -10.68 -8.17 -4.42
C LEU A 144 -10.41 -7.60 -5.82
N LEU A 145 -10.93 -8.23 -6.87
CA LEU A 145 -10.73 -7.80 -8.26
C LEU A 145 -11.20 -6.35 -8.52
N PRO A 146 -12.39 -5.92 -8.06
CA PRO A 146 -12.81 -4.51 -8.20
C PRO A 146 -11.85 -3.52 -7.51
N VAL A 147 -11.16 -3.93 -6.44
CA VAL A 147 -10.19 -3.08 -5.75
C VAL A 147 -8.87 -3.01 -6.52
N ALA A 148 -8.48 -4.08 -7.22
CA ALA A 148 -7.35 -4.05 -8.14
C ALA A 148 -7.64 -3.15 -9.36
N GLU A 149 -8.87 -3.18 -9.90
CA GLU A 149 -9.32 -2.27 -10.95
C GLU A 149 -9.27 -0.81 -10.50
N GLU A 150 -9.80 -0.49 -9.32
CA GLU A 150 -9.72 0.86 -8.76
C GLU A 150 -8.26 1.31 -8.53
N ALA A 151 -7.34 0.39 -8.21
CA ALA A 151 -5.91 0.72 -8.16
C ALA A 151 -5.35 1.14 -9.53
N ALA A 152 -5.83 0.53 -10.62
CA ALA A 152 -5.46 0.93 -11.97
C ALA A 152 -6.00 2.34 -12.28
N GLU A 153 -7.23 2.66 -11.87
CA GLU A 153 -7.78 4.02 -11.96
C GLU A 153 -6.94 5.04 -11.17
N MET A 154 -6.53 4.71 -9.95
CA MET A 154 -5.72 5.63 -9.14
C MET A 154 -4.37 5.93 -9.77
N ASN A 155 -3.74 4.94 -10.41
CA ASN A 155 -2.49 5.14 -11.15
C ASN A 155 -2.67 6.10 -12.33
N LEU A 156 -3.82 6.07 -13.01
CA LEU A 156 -4.15 7.04 -14.06
C LEU A 156 -4.30 8.46 -13.49
N ILE A 157 -4.89 8.61 -12.30
CA ILE A 157 -5.05 9.91 -11.64
C ILE A 157 -3.71 10.47 -11.16
N CYS A 158 -2.81 9.62 -10.64
CA CYS A 158 -1.50 10.03 -10.12
C CYS A 158 -0.53 10.55 -11.20
N LYS A 159 -0.70 10.14 -12.46
CA LYS A 159 0.24 10.49 -13.53
C LYS A 159 -0.20 11.73 -14.31
N GLU A 160 0.63 12.75 -14.31
CA GLU A 160 0.69 13.71 -15.43
C GLU A 160 1.20 12.98 -16.68
N ALA A 161 0.58 13.28 -17.82
CA ALA A 161 0.70 12.57 -19.09
C ALA A 161 2.16 12.35 -19.56
N ASP A 162 2.59 11.09 -19.67
CA ASP A 162 3.65 10.65 -20.61
C ASP A 162 3.78 9.13 -20.70
N ILE A 163 3.20 8.40 -19.74
CA ILE A 163 2.99 6.95 -19.83
C ILE A 163 1.48 6.75 -19.81
N SER A 164 0.82 7.07 -20.93
CA SER A 164 -0.57 6.66 -21.14
C SER A 164 -0.53 5.29 -21.83
N PRO A 165 -0.63 4.17 -21.10
CA PRO A 165 -1.07 2.96 -21.77
C PRO A 165 -2.49 3.20 -22.30
N GLU A 166 -2.81 2.65 -23.47
CA GLU A 166 -4.16 2.71 -24.05
C GLU A 166 -5.20 1.96 -23.19
N SER A 167 -4.75 1.29 -22.12
CA SER A 167 -5.52 0.44 -21.21
C SER A 167 -5.22 0.75 -19.74
N PRO A 168 -6.13 0.44 -18.80
CA PRO A 168 -5.87 0.51 -17.37
C PRO A 168 -4.56 -0.21 -16.99
N SER A 169 -3.74 0.40 -16.13
CA SER A 169 -2.48 -0.20 -15.71
C SER A 169 -2.18 -0.01 -14.23
N ILE A 170 -1.52 -0.99 -13.65
CA ILE A 170 -1.04 -0.94 -12.28
C ILE A 170 0.48 -0.85 -12.27
N ILE A 171 1.01 0.17 -11.60
CA ILE A 171 2.45 0.38 -11.45
C ILE A 171 2.94 -0.34 -10.19
N ILE A 172 3.93 -1.23 -10.36
CA ILE A 172 4.36 -2.17 -9.33
C ILE A 172 5.84 -1.94 -9.01
N PRO A 173 6.19 -1.49 -7.79
CA PRO A 173 7.58 -1.36 -7.38
C PRO A 173 8.26 -2.73 -7.20
N ASP A 174 7.62 -3.68 -6.50
CA ASP A 174 8.20 -5.00 -6.21
C ASP A 174 7.91 -6.03 -7.34
N TYR A 175 8.11 -5.66 -8.62
CA TYR A 175 7.58 -6.41 -9.78
C TYR A 175 8.07 -7.86 -9.86
N GLU A 176 9.35 -8.11 -9.60
CA GLU A 176 9.91 -9.47 -9.62
C GLU A 176 9.37 -10.38 -8.51
N SER A 177 8.96 -9.81 -7.38
CA SER A 177 8.29 -10.57 -6.31
C SER A 177 6.86 -10.91 -6.71
N LEU A 178 6.13 -9.95 -7.29
CA LEU A 178 4.76 -10.16 -7.78
C LEU A 178 4.73 -11.23 -8.89
N LYS A 179 5.69 -11.20 -9.81
CA LYS A 179 5.81 -12.14 -10.93
C LYS A 179 5.87 -13.60 -10.49
N LYS A 180 6.48 -13.89 -9.33
CA LYS A 180 6.58 -15.24 -8.76
C LYS A 180 5.25 -15.77 -8.25
N LEU A 181 4.27 -14.89 -8.02
CA LEU A 181 2.93 -15.23 -7.52
C LEU A 181 1.90 -15.32 -8.65
N MET A 182 2.26 -14.95 -9.89
CA MET A 182 1.33 -14.95 -11.02
C MET A 182 0.84 -16.37 -11.33
N THR A 183 -0.47 -16.53 -11.46
CA THR A 183 -1.11 -17.75 -11.94
C THR A 183 -1.69 -17.54 -13.34
N PRO A 184 -1.79 -18.56 -14.19
CA PRO A 184 -2.47 -18.42 -15.49
C PRO A 184 -3.91 -17.91 -15.36
N ASN A 185 -4.63 -18.38 -14.32
CA ASN A 185 -6.02 -17.99 -14.07
C ASN A 185 -6.14 -16.48 -13.83
N ILE A 186 -5.36 -15.94 -12.89
CA ILE A 186 -5.48 -14.52 -12.54
C ILE A 186 -5.01 -13.60 -13.66
N MET A 187 -3.99 -14.02 -14.41
CA MET A 187 -3.50 -13.24 -15.55
C MET A 187 -4.52 -13.18 -16.70
N ALA A 188 -5.26 -14.27 -16.93
CA ALA A 188 -6.36 -14.27 -17.88
C ALA A 188 -7.47 -13.31 -17.44
N ILE A 189 -7.93 -13.39 -16.19
CA ILE A 189 -8.97 -12.50 -15.64
C ILE A 189 -8.54 -11.02 -15.75
N LEU A 190 -7.32 -10.68 -15.29
CA LEU A 190 -6.85 -9.29 -15.34
C LEU A 190 -6.72 -8.77 -16.78
N GLY A 191 -6.18 -9.56 -17.70
CA GLY A 191 -5.95 -9.14 -19.07
C GLY A 191 -7.19 -9.16 -19.98
N GLU A 192 -8.07 -10.14 -19.79
CA GLU A 192 -9.22 -10.35 -20.66
C GLU A 192 -10.48 -9.66 -20.15
N ASP A 193 -10.80 -9.79 -18.87
CA ASP A 193 -12.04 -9.25 -18.30
C ASP A 193 -11.86 -7.79 -17.88
N TYR A 194 -10.75 -7.49 -17.20
CA TYR A 194 -10.48 -6.16 -16.63
C TYR A 194 -9.59 -5.27 -17.53
N LYS A 195 -8.95 -5.84 -18.57
CA LYS A 195 -7.99 -5.15 -19.44
C LYS A 195 -6.87 -4.43 -18.69
N ILE A 196 -6.47 -4.95 -17.53
CA ILE A 196 -5.42 -4.40 -16.68
C ILE A 196 -4.06 -4.94 -17.11
N SER A 197 -3.13 -4.02 -17.36
CA SER A 197 -1.71 -4.34 -17.54
C SER A 197 -0.91 -4.07 -16.27
N LEU A 198 0.09 -4.90 -15.97
CA LEU A 198 1.00 -4.70 -14.85
C LEU A 198 2.33 -4.15 -15.38
N ILE A 199 2.77 -3.01 -14.84
CA ILE A 199 3.95 -2.29 -15.32
C ILE A 199 4.93 -2.11 -14.15
N PRO A 200 6.23 -2.41 -14.31
CA PRO A 200 7.21 -2.12 -13.28
C PRO A 200 7.33 -0.61 -13.04
N LEU A 201 7.51 -0.22 -11.78
CA LEU A 201 7.85 1.16 -11.43
C LEU A 201 9.25 1.51 -11.98
N PRO A 202 9.43 2.65 -12.67
CA PRO A 202 10.76 3.10 -13.07
C PRO A 202 11.69 3.28 -11.88
N GLU A 203 12.88 2.67 -11.92
CA GLU A 203 13.87 2.74 -10.83
C GLU A 203 14.25 4.18 -10.45
N GLU A 204 14.31 5.06 -11.45
CA GLU A 204 14.61 6.49 -11.24
C GLU A 204 13.57 7.19 -10.36
N ASP A 205 12.28 6.88 -10.54
CA ASP A 205 11.21 7.48 -9.76
C ASP A 205 11.27 7.00 -8.31
N LEU A 206 11.53 5.70 -8.13
CA LEU A 206 11.74 5.12 -6.81
C LEU A 206 12.96 5.73 -6.10
N ARG A 207 14.08 5.90 -6.81
CA ARG A 207 15.30 6.50 -6.25
C ARG A 207 15.06 7.94 -5.80
N LYS A 208 14.45 8.76 -6.64
CA LYS A 208 14.13 10.18 -6.33
C LYS A 208 13.29 10.32 -5.06
N ILE A 209 12.27 9.48 -4.88
CA ILE A 209 11.43 9.58 -3.68
C ILE A 209 12.13 9.03 -2.44
N THR A 210 12.93 7.98 -2.59
CA THR A 210 13.71 7.37 -1.51
C THR A 210 14.73 8.38 -0.95
N GLU A 211 15.48 9.06 -1.81
CA GLU A 211 16.44 10.11 -1.41
C GLU A 211 15.78 11.26 -0.64
N LYS A 212 14.56 11.64 -1.04
CA LYS A 212 13.78 12.64 -0.29
C LYS A 212 13.45 12.13 1.11
N LEU A 213 12.95 10.90 1.24
CA LEU A 213 12.56 10.35 2.54
C LEU A 213 13.74 10.10 3.49
N THR A 214 14.94 9.86 2.97
CA THR A 214 16.15 9.71 3.80
C THR A 214 16.74 11.04 4.25
N THR A 215 16.47 12.14 3.54
CA THR A 215 16.99 13.49 3.89
C THR A 215 16.11 14.26 4.89
N PHE A 216 14.87 13.83 5.13
CA PHE A 216 13.94 14.44 6.10
C PHE A 216 13.93 13.79 7.49
N ASN A 217 14.75 12.75 7.72
CA ASN A 217 14.91 12.10 9.03
C ASN A 217 16.17 12.57 9.76
#